data_AF-A0A075K9V0-F1
#
_entry.id   AF-A0A075K9V0-F1
#
_cell.length_a   1.000
_cell.length_b   1.000
_cell.length_c   1.000
_cell.angle_alpha   90.00
_cell.angle_beta   90.00
_cell.angle_gamma   90.00
#
_symmetry.space_group_name_H-M   'P 1'
#
loop_
_entity.id
_entity.type
_entity.pdbx_description
1 polymer ?
#
loop_
_entity_poly.entity_id
_entity_poly.type
_entity_poly.pdbx_seq_one_letter_code
_entity_poly.pdbx_strand_id
1 'polypeptide(L)'
;MSLAQAQRLHLAAQGLLGKPKGRAKKKDVVDIVARMRLLQIDSIHVVARSPYLVLHSRLGDYEPQWLEDVLDSGRLAESWAHEACFVPAADLPLHQAWRRQRAMHWAYKHADRMHREHRDGMDALLARIRDNGAARAADFESETRSAGGWWSWKPEKRWLEAWFALGELMVTRRERFQRVYDLTERVLEKLDPPLDRDLLGLDHEALRRRFIVDSVRALGIAQARWIADYYRLKPAVTDKELAPLVASGELLTVQVADWSMPTYVHRDHAALLAQAASGQLRATHTTLLSPFDPVVWDRARALALFGFEYTIECYVPAPKRQYGYYVLPILHRGRLVGRLDAKAHRREGVFEIKALFLEPDVEATPRLLEDLAGAIRASAQWHETPKVKLARSRPASVAAALRTLLR
;
A
#
# COMPACT_ATOMS: atom_id res chain seq x y z
N MET A 1 -8.84 -10.86 -24.93
CA MET A 1 -9.86 -10.36 -23.98
C MET A 1 -10.00 -8.84 -24.12
N SER A 2 -11.12 -8.24 -23.73
CA SER A 2 -11.28 -6.78 -23.75
C SER A 2 -10.58 -6.09 -22.57
N LEU A 3 -10.36 -4.78 -22.67
CA LEU A 3 -9.82 -3.98 -21.56
C LEU A 3 -10.67 -4.10 -20.29
N ALA A 4 -11.99 -4.12 -20.42
CA ALA A 4 -12.90 -4.28 -19.28
C ALA A 4 -12.73 -5.63 -18.58
N GLN A 5 -12.43 -6.70 -19.33
CA GLN A 5 -12.14 -8.02 -18.74
C GLN A 5 -10.81 -7.99 -17.98
N ALA A 6 -9.78 -7.34 -18.53
CA ALA A 6 -8.49 -7.15 -17.87
C ALA A 6 -8.60 -6.33 -16.56
N GLN A 7 -9.34 -5.21 -16.57
CA GLN A 7 -9.63 -4.41 -15.39
C GLN A 7 -10.28 -5.24 -14.27
N ARG A 8 -11.27 -6.08 -14.62
CA ARG A 8 -11.97 -6.93 -13.66
C ARG A 8 -11.08 -8.03 -13.11
N LEU A 9 -10.22 -8.64 -13.93
CA LEU A 9 -9.21 -9.61 -13.47
C LEU A 9 -8.24 -8.97 -12.47
N HIS A 10 -7.72 -7.78 -12.79
CA HIS A 10 -6.87 -7.00 -11.89
C HIS A 10 -7.55 -6.72 -10.55
N LEU A 11 -8.78 -6.20 -10.58
CA LEU A 11 -9.55 -5.90 -9.37
C LEU A 11 -9.93 -7.16 -8.59
N ALA A 12 -10.17 -8.30 -9.25
CA ALA A 12 -10.43 -9.58 -8.59
C ALA A 12 -9.20 -10.05 -7.81
N ALA A 13 -8.02 -10.02 -8.44
CA ALA A 13 -6.76 -10.38 -7.81
C ALA A 13 -6.43 -9.46 -6.62
N GLN A 14 -6.78 -8.17 -6.71
CA GLN A 14 -6.62 -7.18 -5.66
C GLN A 14 -7.67 -7.25 -4.54
N GLY A 15 -8.74 -8.04 -4.69
CA GLY A 15 -9.82 -8.12 -3.71
C GLY A 15 -10.82 -6.96 -3.74
N LEU A 16 -10.92 -6.27 -4.88
CA LEU A 16 -11.73 -5.06 -5.08
C LEU A 16 -12.86 -5.24 -6.10
N LEU A 17 -13.06 -6.44 -6.66
CA LEU A 17 -14.12 -6.69 -7.64
C LEU A 17 -15.53 -6.53 -7.03
N GLY A 18 -15.73 -7.06 -5.82
CA GLY A 18 -17.01 -7.06 -5.11
C GLY A 18 -16.89 -6.48 -3.72
N LYS A 19 -18.04 -6.15 -3.12
CA LYS A 19 -18.11 -5.73 -1.72
C LYS A 19 -17.62 -6.87 -0.80
N PRO A 20 -16.99 -6.55 0.35
CA PRO A 20 -16.65 -7.55 1.35
C PRO A 20 -17.88 -8.39 1.73
N LYS A 21 -17.71 -9.72 1.81
CA LYS A 21 -18.79 -10.64 2.17
C LYS A 21 -18.81 -10.83 3.70
N GLY A 22 -19.63 -10.04 4.38
CA GLY A 22 -19.81 -10.13 5.83
C GLY A 22 -18.88 -9.21 6.63
N ARG A 23 -18.93 -9.35 7.95
CA ARG A 23 -18.12 -8.55 8.89
C ARG A 23 -16.67 -9.02 8.88
N ALA A 24 -15.74 -8.07 8.78
CA ALA A 24 -14.31 -8.35 8.82
C ALA A 24 -13.89 -9.01 10.13
N LYS A 25 -12.83 -9.82 10.05
CA LYS A 25 -12.15 -10.48 11.16
C LYS A 25 -10.67 -10.15 11.12
N LYS A 26 -9.97 -10.26 12.26
CA LYS A 26 -8.52 -10.00 12.37
C LYS A 26 -7.69 -10.80 11.34
N LYS A 27 -8.07 -12.05 11.05
CA LYS A 27 -7.39 -12.88 10.03
C LYS A 27 -7.47 -12.27 8.62
N ASP A 28 -8.55 -11.58 8.28
CA ASP A 28 -8.74 -11.01 6.96
C ASP A 28 -7.69 -9.91 6.66
N VAL A 29 -7.14 -9.25 7.68
CA VAL A 29 -6.00 -8.33 7.53
C VAL A 29 -4.78 -9.07 6.99
N VAL A 30 -4.45 -10.22 7.58
CA VAL A 30 -3.32 -11.06 7.14
C VAL A 30 -3.56 -11.55 5.71
N ASP A 31 -4.76 -12.05 5.44
CA ASP A 31 -5.12 -12.60 4.12
C ASP A 31 -5.07 -11.53 3.02
N ILE A 32 -5.49 -10.30 3.30
CA ILE A 32 -5.42 -9.18 2.35
C ILE A 32 -3.98 -8.72 2.11
N VAL A 33 -3.16 -8.61 3.15
CA VAL A 33 -1.73 -8.26 2.99
C VAL A 33 -1.00 -9.38 2.23
N ALA A 34 -1.29 -10.65 2.51
CA ALA A 34 -0.73 -11.78 1.78
C ALA A 34 -1.16 -11.81 0.31
N ARG A 35 -2.42 -11.51 0.02
CA ARG A 35 -2.94 -11.36 -1.36
C ARG A 35 -2.18 -10.28 -2.14
N MET A 36 -1.95 -9.13 -1.52
CA MET A 36 -1.17 -8.03 -2.13
C MET A 36 0.34 -8.25 -2.03
N ARG A 37 0.81 -9.25 -1.26
CA ARG A 37 2.23 -9.51 -0.92
C ARG A 37 2.92 -8.40 -0.12
N LEU A 38 2.38 -7.19 -0.10
CA LEU A 38 2.87 -6.04 0.67
C LEU A 38 1.74 -5.01 0.90
N LEU A 39 1.93 -4.17 1.90
CA LEU A 39 1.06 -3.05 2.22
C LEU A 39 1.91 -1.84 2.55
N GLN A 40 1.94 -0.84 1.66
CA GLN A 40 2.77 0.35 1.83
C GLN A 40 2.34 1.16 3.06
N ILE A 41 3.35 1.66 3.77
CA ILE A 41 3.23 2.51 4.94
C ILE A 41 3.48 3.95 4.51
N ASP A 42 2.43 4.78 4.59
CA ASP A 42 2.54 6.24 4.49
C ASP A 42 1.98 6.88 5.76
N SER A 43 2.58 7.99 6.18
CA SER A 43 2.31 8.61 7.48
C SER A 43 1.31 9.77 7.44
N ILE A 44 0.89 10.23 6.25
CA ILE A 44 -0.09 11.31 6.11
C ILE A 44 -1.43 10.86 6.69
N HIS A 45 -2.05 11.67 7.54
CA HIS A 45 -3.21 11.26 8.34
C HIS A 45 -4.41 12.21 8.22
N VAL A 46 -4.49 13.02 7.16
CA VAL A 46 -5.59 14.00 6.97
C VAL A 46 -6.97 13.32 6.89
N VAL A 47 -7.03 12.14 6.28
CA VAL A 47 -8.20 11.26 6.30
C VAL A 47 -7.90 10.06 7.21
N ALA A 48 -7.05 9.15 6.72
CA ALA A 48 -6.30 8.17 7.50
C ALA A 48 -4.97 7.90 6.80
N ARG A 49 -4.07 7.23 7.52
CA ARG A 49 -2.82 6.73 6.94
C ARG A 49 -3.12 5.66 5.91
N SER A 50 -2.32 5.64 4.84
CA SER A 50 -2.52 4.77 3.69
C SER A 50 -2.80 3.30 4.04
N PRO A 51 -2.02 2.61 4.90
CA PRO A 51 -2.23 1.19 5.14
C PRO A 51 -3.65 0.90 5.64
N TYR A 52 -4.22 1.77 6.46
CA TYR A 52 -5.58 1.57 6.96
C TYR A 52 -6.65 1.82 5.89
N LEU A 53 -6.43 2.78 4.98
CA LEU A 53 -7.35 3.06 3.86
C LEU A 53 -7.35 1.93 2.83
N VAL A 54 -6.18 1.37 2.53
CA VAL A 54 -6.03 0.23 1.60
C VAL A 54 -6.74 -1.01 2.16
N LEU A 55 -6.66 -1.24 3.49
CA LEU A 55 -7.43 -2.29 4.16
C LEU A 55 -8.93 -1.99 4.18
N HIS A 56 -9.35 -0.77 4.53
CA HIS A 56 -10.76 -0.38 4.55
C HIS A 56 -11.43 -0.57 3.18
N SER A 57 -10.74 -0.27 2.07
CA SER A 57 -11.31 -0.45 0.73
C SER A 57 -11.62 -1.92 0.39
N ARG A 58 -10.94 -2.88 1.05
CA ARG A 58 -11.06 -4.33 0.84
C ARG A 58 -11.82 -5.07 1.96
N LEU A 59 -11.85 -4.52 3.17
CA LEU A 59 -12.46 -5.13 4.35
C LEU A 59 -13.77 -4.45 4.79
N GLY A 60 -14.00 -3.20 4.37
CA GLY A 60 -15.11 -2.39 4.87
C GLY A 60 -14.85 -1.92 6.30
N ASP A 61 -15.89 -1.94 7.14
CA ASP A 61 -15.79 -1.58 8.55
C ASP A 61 -15.02 -2.67 9.33
N TYR A 62 -13.74 -2.39 9.62
CA TYR A 62 -12.84 -3.25 10.39
C TYR A 62 -12.13 -2.43 11.47
N GLU A 63 -11.71 -3.10 12.54
CA GLU A 63 -10.96 -2.50 13.65
C GLU A 63 -9.51 -2.19 13.20
N PRO A 64 -9.09 -0.91 13.10
CA PRO A 64 -7.75 -0.54 12.65
C PRO A 64 -6.64 -1.15 13.50
N GLN A 65 -6.84 -1.31 14.81
CA GLN A 65 -5.88 -1.89 15.76
C GLN A 65 -5.47 -3.33 15.38
N TRP A 66 -6.28 -4.03 14.58
CA TRP A 66 -5.92 -5.36 14.10
C TRP A 66 -4.63 -5.36 13.27
N LEU A 67 -4.28 -4.28 12.57
CA LEU A 67 -3.03 -4.20 11.81
C LEU A 67 -1.81 -4.22 12.73
N GLU A 68 -1.86 -3.48 13.82
CA GLU A 68 -0.83 -3.47 14.85
C GLU A 68 -0.76 -4.83 15.57
N ASP A 69 -1.91 -5.43 15.88
CA ASP A 69 -1.97 -6.72 16.56
C ASP A 69 -1.37 -7.85 15.70
N VAL A 70 -1.58 -7.84 14.38
CA VAL A 70 -0.99 -8.85 13.48
C VAL A 70 0.51 -8.65 13.29
N LEU A 71 1.01 -7.41 13.37
CA LEU A 71 2.44 -7.12 13.42
C LEU A 71 3.05 -7.64 14.73
N ASP A 72 2.46 -7.30 15.89
CA ASP A 72 3.01 -7.69 17.20
C ASP A 72 2.98 -9.20 17.44
N SER A 73 1.96 -9.89 16.90
CA SER A 73 1.87 -11.35 16.88
C SER A 73 2.78 -12.04 15.86
N GLY A 74 3.61 -11.30 15.12
CA GLY A 74 4.61 -11.86 14.22
C GLY A 74 4.06 -12.43 12.91
N ARG A 75 2.79 -12.18 12.56
CA ARG A 75 2.18 -12.63 11.29
C ARG A 75 2.47 -11.70 10.13
N LEU A 76 2.77 -10.44 10.44
CA LEU A 76 3.35 -9.47 9.51
C LEU A 76 4.70 -8.99 10.06
N ALA A 77 5.54 -8.47 9.17
CA ALA A 77 6.77 -7.78 9.52
C ALA A 77 6.86 -6.45 8.77
N GLU A 78 7.66 -5.51 9.27
CA GLU A 78 8.03 -4.32 8.49
C GLU A 78 9.32 -4.54 7.72
N SER A 79 9.30 -4.16 6.44
CA SER A 79 10.47 -4.24 5.58
C SER A 79 10.44 -3.18 4.48
N TRP A 80 11.61 -2.95 3.87
CA TRP A 80 11.69 -2.25 2.60
C TRP A 80 11.31 -3.21 1.47
N ALA A 81 10.16 -2.95 0.85
CA ALA A 81 9.64 -3.72 -0.29
C ALA A 81 9.46 -2.80 -1.52
N HIS A 82 8.26 -2.28 -1.76
CA HIS A 82 8.05 -1.16 -2.70
C HIS A 82 8.64 0.13 -2.12
N GLU A 83 8.26 0.45 -0.89
CA GLU A 83 8.84 1.48 -0.03
C GLU A 83 8.90 0.87 1.38
N ALA A 84 8.68 1.63 2.45
CA ALA A 84 8.35 1.05 3.75
C ALA A 84 7.00 0.32 3.65
N CYS A 85 6.98 -0.97 3.94
CA CYS A 85 5.79 -1.82 3.83
C CYS A 85 5.62 -2.70 5.07
N PHE A 86 4.37 -3.06 5.38
CA PHE A 86 4.09 -4.34 6.03
C PHE A 86 4.19 -5.44 4.96
N VAL A 87 4.82 -6.55 5.29
CA VAL A 87 4.94 -7.75 4.46
C VAL A 87 4.48 -8.98 5.25
N PRO A 88 3.95 -10.02 4.60
CA PRO A 88 3.69 -11.29 5.27
C PRO A 88 4.95 -11.84 5.93
N ALA A 89 4.83 -12.41 7.13
CA ALA A 89 5.98 -13.00 7.83
C ALA A 89 6.70 -14.06 6.99
N ALA A 90 5.93 -14.89 6.27
CA ALA A 90 6.46 -15.90 5.35
C ALA A 90 7.31 -15.33 4.20
N ASP A 91 7.13 -14.05 3.84
CA ASP A 91 7.89 -13.41 2.76
C ASP A 91 9.09 -12.62 3.27
N LEU A 92 9.19 -12.38 4.59
CA LEU A 92 10.29 -11.62 5.19
C LEU A 92 11.69 -12.15 4.80
N PRO A 93 11.97 -13.48 4.79
CA PRO A 93 13.26 -13.99 4.34
C PRO A 93 13.67 -13.49 2.95
N LEU A 94 12.74 -13.42 2.00
CA LEU A 94 12.99 -12.93 0.64
C LEU A 94 13.46 -11.47 0.67
N HIS A 95 12.83 -10.65 1.51
CA HIS A 95 13.19 -9.24 1.66
C HIS A 95 14.54 -9.05 2.36
N GLN A 96 14.87 -9.90 3.35
CA GLN A 96 16.18 -9.89 4.00
C GLN A 96 17.30 -10.31 3.04
N ALA A 97 17.10 -11.38 2.27
CA ALA A 97 18.05 -11.85 1.27
C ALA A 97 18.30 -10.79 0.18
N TRP A 98 17.25 -10.07 -0.23
CA TRP A 98 17.33 -8.98 -1.22
C TRP A 98 17.95 -7.68 -0.69
N ARG A 99 18.18 -7.54 0.63
CA ARG A 99 18.70 -6.30 1.25
C ARG A 99 19.99 -5.83 0.58
N ARG A 100 20.92 -6.75 0.28
CA ARG A 100 22.20 -6.43 -0.37
C ARG A 100 22.02 -5.75 -1.73
N GLN A 101 20.99 -6.12 -2.49
CA GLN A 101 20.68 -5.49 -3.78
C GLN A 101 20.05 -4.09 -3.62
N ARG A 102 19.48 -3.80 -2.44
CA ARG A 102 19.03 -2.46 -2.06
C ARG A 102 20.14 -1.61 -1.45
N ALA A 103 21.39 -2.07 -1.35
CA ALA A 103 22.49 -1.29 -0.74
C ALA A 103 22.69 0.10 -1.39
N MET A 104 22.34 0.24 -2.68
CA MET A 104 22.41 1.52 -3.38
C MET A 104 21.22 2.45 -3.11
N HIS A 105 20.16 1.97 -2.45
CA HIS A 105 19.04 2.78 -2.01
C HIS A 105 19.49 3.75 -0.92
N TRP A 106 18.97 4.98 -0.97
CA TRP A 106 19.44 6.10 -0.15
C TRP A 106 19.41 5.81 1.36
N ALA A 107 18.42 5.04 1.83
CA ALA A 107 18.27 4.69 3.24
C ALA A 107 19.47 3.88 3.77
N TYR A 108 19.99 2.92 2.99
CA TYR A 108 21.14 2.10 3.38
C TYR A 108 22.43 2.90 3.35
N LYS A 109 22.67 3.67 2.27
CA LYS A 109 23.84 4.57 2.21
C LYS A 109 23.86 5.59 3.34
N HIS A 110 22.68 6.12 3.69
CA HIS A 110 22.53 7.05 4.79
C HIS A 110 22.82 6.37 6.13
N ALA A 111 22.32 5.16 6.34
CA ALA A 111 22.57 4.38 7.55
C ALA A 111 24.04 4.01 7.72
N ASP A 112 24.71 3.54 6.65
CA ASP A 112 26.14 3.24 6.66
C ASP A 112 26.97 4.48 7.00
N ARG A 113 26.62 5.64 6.42
CA ARG A 113 27.29 6.90 6.73
C ARG A 113 27.05 7.31 8.19
N MET A 114 25.80 7.24 8.65
CA MET A 114 25.43 7.56 10.03
C MET A 114 26.19 6.70 11.02
N HIS A 115 26.33 5.39 10.78
CA HIS A 115 27.11 4.51 11.64
C HIS A 115 28.59 4.87 11.67
N ARG A 116 29.19 5.21 10.53
CA ARG A 116 30.59 5.66 10.50
C ARG A 116 30.80 6.97 11.26
N GLU A 117 29.87 7.91 11.17
CA GLU A 117 29.98 9.25 11.78
C GLU A 117 29.61 9.26 13.28
N HIS A 118 28.78 8.33 13.74
CA HIS A 118 28.22 8.31 15.10
C HIS A 118 28.31 6.93 15.78
N ARG A 119 29.36 6.16 15.46
CA ARG A 119 29.55 4.77 15.90
C ARG A 119 29.27 4.56 17.39
N ASP A 120 29.98 5.28 18.26
CA ASP A 120 29.91 5.03 19.71
C ASP A 120 28.49 5.22 20.27
N GLY A 121 27.79 6.28 19.83
CA GLY A 121 26.42 6.55 20.24
C GLY A 121 25.41 5.54 19.68
N MET A 122 25.60 5.13 18.43
CA MET A 122 24.78 4.10 17.79
C MET A 122 24.97 2.74 18.44
N ASP A 123 26.21 2.33 18.70
CA ASP A 123 26.55 1.05 19.33
C ASP A 123 26.06 1.01 20.79
N ALA A 124 26.19 2.12 21.53
CA ALA A 124 25.63 2.26 22.88
C ALA A 124 24.09 2.17 22.89
N LEU A 125 23.41 2.76 21.90
CA LEU A 125 21.96 2.63 21.74
C LEU A 125 21.57 1.16 21.49
N LEU A 126 22.30 0.46 20.62
CA LEU A 126 22.06 -0.95 20.33
C LEU A 126 22.27 -1.83 21.58
N ALA A 127 23.33 -1.55 22.35
CA ALA A 127 23.60 -2.23 23.63
C ALA A 127 22.47 -1.99 24.64
N ARG A 128 21.96 -0.75 24.75
CA ARG A 128 20.80 -0.46 25.63
C ARG A 128 19.56 -1.27 25.26
N ILE A 129 19.26 -1.47 23.98
CA ILE A 129 18.12 -2.31 23.54
C ILE A 129 18.39 -3.79 23.85
N ARG A 130 19.65 -4.24 23.73
CA ARG A 130 20.05 -5.57 24.14
C ARG A 130 19.79 -5.82 25.62
N ASP A 131 20.15 -4.87 26.48
CA ASP A 131 20.06 -5.05 27.93
C ASP A 131 18.65 -4.78 28.48
N ASN A 132 17.95 -3.77 27.95
CA ASN A 132 16.68 -3.28 28.51
C ASN A 132 15.44 -3.63 27.68
N GLY A 133 15.61 -4.26 26.52
CA GLY A 133 14.52 -4.63 25.63
C GLY A 133 14.12 -3.55 24.62
N ALA A 134 13.00 -3.82 23.94
CA ALA A 134 12.50 -3.00 22.84
C ALA A 134 12.26 -1.53 23.21
N ALA A 135 12.61 -0.60 22.32
CA ALA A 135 12.50 0.84 22.55
C ALA A 135 11.95 1.59 21.34
N ARG A 136 11.26 2.71 21.59
CA ARG A 136 10.89 3.71 20.57
C ARG A 136 11.72 4.97 20.76
N ALA A 137 11.76 5.81 19.72
CA ALA A 137 12.48 7.08 19.76
C ALA A 137 12.07 8.02 20.92
N ALA A 138 10.85 7.86 21.46
CA ALA A 138 10.36 8.65 22.58
C ALA A 138 10.94 8.24 23.94
N ASP A 139 11.49 7.03 24.09
CA ASP A 139 11.99 6.48 25.37
C ASP A 139 13.42 6.93 25.70
N PHE A 140 14.02 7.72 24.81
CA PHE A 140 15.33 8.33 25.00
C PHE A 140 15.12 9.76 25.51
N GLU A 141 15.51 10.04 26.76
CA GLU A 141 15.50 11.37 27.35
C GLU A 141 16.40 12.33 26.56
N SER A 142 16.07 13.63 26.54
CA SER A 142 17.01 14.64 26.05
C SER A 142 17.72 15.26 27.26
N GLU A 143 19.01 15.00 27.42
CA GLU A 143 19.82 15.73 28.41
C GLU A 143 20.05 17.19 28.01
N THR A 144 19.75 17.57 26.76
CA THR A 144 19.90 18.95 26.28
C THR A 144 18.65 19.47 25.57
N ARG A 145 18.04 20.53 26.13
CA ARG A 145 17.22 21.47 25.35
C ARG A 145 18.18 22.26 24.43
N SER A 146 18.60 21.67 23.31
CA SER A 146 19.46 22.37 22.35
C SER A 146 18.71 23.58 21.77
N ALA A 147 19.36 24.75 21.79
CA ALA A 147 18.90 26.01 21.20
C ALA A 147 18.87 26.02 19.65
N GLY A 148 18.57 24.89 19.02
CA GLY A 148 18.50 24.72 17.58
C GLY A 148 17.05 24.65 17.11
N GLY A 149 16.71 25.44 16.09
CA GLY A 149 15.35 25.59 15.55
C GLY A 149 14.70 24.31 15.03
N TRP A 150 13.54 24.49 14.38
CA TRP A 150 12.49 23.52 14.01
C TRP A 150 12.90 22.22 13.25
N TRP A 151 14.20 21.97 13.05
CA TRP A 151 14.75 20.82 12.30
C TRP A 151 15.66 19.88 13.12
N SER A 152 15.86 20.11 14.43
CA SER A 152 16.65 19.21 15.27
C SER A 152 15.85 17.95 15.64
N TRP A 153 16.01 16.88 14.86
CA TRP A 153 15.58 15.55 15.28
C TRP A 153 16.55 15.02 16.33
N LYS A 154 16.03 14.39 17.40
CA LYS A 154 16.82 13.60 18.35
C LYS A 154 17.72 12.60 17.59
N PRO A 155 19.05 12.57 17.81
CA PRO A 155 19.97 11.64 17.13
C PRO A 155 19.50 10.19 17.19
N GLU A 156 18.93 9.77 18.32
CA GLU A 156 18.46 8.42 18.59
C GLU A 156 17.38 7.96 17.62
N LYS A 157 16.49 8.86 17.18
CA LYS A 157 15.50 8.52 16.15
C LYS A 157 16.18 8.12 14.84
N ARG A 158 17.19 8.89 14.41
CA ARG A 158 17.94 8.63 13.17
C ARG A 158 18.77 7.36 13.30
N TRP A 159 19.34 7.11 14.49
CA TRP A 159 20.11 5.91 14.79
C TRP A 159 19.24 4.64 14.80
N LEU A 160 18.04 4.68 15.37
CA LEU A 160 17.08 3.58 15.28
C LEU A 160 16.70 3.25 13.84
N GLU A 161 16.42 4.27 13.02
CA GLU A 161 16.12 4.10 11.59
C GLU A 161 17.34 3.57 10.81
N ALA A 162 18.55 4.00 11.17
CA ALA A 162 19.79 3.51 10.59
C ALA A 162 20.02 2.03 10.95
N TRP A 163 19.88 1.64 12.22
CA TRP A 163 20.00 0.24 12.62
C TRP A 163 18.94 -0.67 12.00
N PHE A 164 17.72 -0.16 11.80
CA PHE A 164 16.69 -0.87 11.03
C PHE A 164 17.11 -1.10 9.58
N ALA A 165 17.68 -0.07 8.94
CA ALA A 165 18.21 -0.19 7.58
C ALA A 165 19.41 -1.15 7.50
N LEU A 166 20.32 -1.13 8.47
CA LEU A 166 21.45 -2.05 8.55
C LEU A 166 21.02 -3.49 8.87
N GLY A 167 19.87 -3.66 9.53
CA GLY A 167 19.30 -4.97 9.85
C GLY A 167 19.67 -5.49 11.24
N GLU A 168 20.27 -4.66 12.09
CA GLU A 168 20.51 -4.98 13.51
C GLU A 168 19.22 -4.86 14.34
N LEU A 169 18.32 -3.95 13.93
CA LEU A 169 17.01 -3.79 14.55
C LEU A 169 15.88 -4.11 13.57
N MET A 170 14.76 -4.57 14.13
CA MET A 170 13.49 -4.72 13.44
C MET A 170 12.37 -4.06 14.23
N VAL A 171 11.25 -3.76 13.57
CA VAL A 171 10.06 -3.23 14.25
C VAL A 171 9.29 -4.41 14.84
N THR A 172 9.24 -4.53 16.17
CA THR A 172 8.48 -5.60 16.83
C THR A 172 7.00 -5.28 16.95
N ARG A 173 6.64 -3.99 17.08
CA ARG A 173 5.25 -3.52 17.16
C ARG A 173 5.18 -2.03 16.85
N ARG A 174 3.96 -1.50 16.77
CA ARG A 174 3.71 -0.06 16.72
C ARG A 174 2.85 0.38 17.88
N GLU A 175 3.19 1.53 18.46
CA GLU A 175 2.39 2.20 19.48
C GLU A 175 1.99 3.57 18.98
N ARG A 176 0.67 3.81 18.79
CA ARG A 176 0.16 5.07 18.21
C ARG A 176 0.86 5.44 16.89
N PHE A 177 1.11 4.42 16.05
CA PHE A 177 1.86 4.49 14.79
C PHE A 177 3.36 4.82 14.91
N GLN A 178 3.92 4.92 16.11
CA GLN A 178 5.37 4.98 16.32
C GLN A 178 5.95 3.58 16.29
N ARG A 179 7.07 3.40 15.60
CA ARG A 179 7.81 2.13 15.61
C ARG A 179 8.42 1.89 16.99
N VAL A 180 8.23 0.68 17.51
CA VAL A 180 9.02 0.15 18.61
C VAL A 180 9.99 -0.86 18.01
N TYR A 181 11.28 -0.61 18.21
CA TYR A 181 12.36 -1.41 17.66
C TYR A 181 12.85 -2.41 18.70
N ASP A 182 13.19 -3.60 18.25
CA ASP A 182 13.91 -4.60 19.05
C ASP A 182 14.99 -5.24 18.18
N LEU A 183 15.86 -6.02 18.81
CA LEU A 183 16.89 -6.80 18.13
C LEU A 183 16.28 -7.72 17.09
N THR A 184 16.90 -7.78 15.92
CA THR A 184 16.43 -8.60 14.80
C THR A 184 16.16 -10.04 15.22
N GLU A 185 17.06 -10.67 15.96
CA GLU A 185 16.91 -12.05 16.44
C GLU A 185 15.65 -12.26 17.27
N ARG A 186 15.32 -11.33 18.19
CA ARG A 186 14.11 -11.41 19.02
C ARG A 186 12.84 -11.24 18.21
N VAL A 187 12.86 -10.38 17.19
CA VAL A 187 11.70 -10.22 16.29
C VAL A 187 11.52 -11.45 15.42
N LEU A 188 12.62 -12.05 14.93
CA LEU A 188 12.60 -13.27 14.12
C LEU A 188 12.05 -14.48 14.88
N GLU A 189 12.32 -14.59 16.19
CA GLU A 189 11.77 -15.64 17.06
C GLU A 189 10.25 -15.58 17.22
N LYS A 190 9.65 -14.38 17.10
CA LYS A 190 8.20 -14.19 17.23
C LYS A 190 7.41 -14.50 15.95
N LEU A 191 8.08 -14.73 14.82
CA LEU A 191 7.41 -14.86 13.52
C LEU A 191 6.50 -16.09 13.46
N ASP A 192 5.33 -15.88 12.86
CA ASP A 192 4.37 -16.93 12.56
C ASP A 192 3.91 -16.82 11.08
N PRO A 193 4.33 -17.75 10.20
CA PRO A 193 5.15 -18.93 10.49
C PRO A 193 6.61 -18.57 10.84
N PRO A 194 7.36 -19.51 11.47
CA PRO A 194 8.78 -19.33 11.70
C PRO A 194 9.55 -19.04 10.41
N LEU A 195 10.67 -18.32 10.55
CA LEU A 195 11.53 -17.93 9.43
C LEU A 195 11.99 -19.16 8.63
N ASP A 196 11.62 -19.21 7.36
CA ASP A 196 12.16 -20.18 6.40
C ASP A 196 13.59 -19.77 5.99
N ARG A 197 14.58 -20.52 6.47
CA ARG A 197 16.00 -20.25 6.21
C ARG A 197 16.44 -20.62 4.79
N ASP A 198 15.72 -21.51 4.11
CA ASP A 198 16.07 -21.90 2.74
C ASP A 198 15.89 -20.71 1.80
N LEU A 199 14.88 -19.87 2.06
CA LEU A 199 14.65 -18.63 1.31
C LEU A 199 15.76 -17.58 1.48
N LEU A 200 16.53 -17.62 2.57
CA LEU A 200 17.70 -16.74 2.75
C LEU A 200 18.88 -17.15 1.86
N GLY A 201 18.96 -18.43 1.50
CA GLY A 201 20.02 -19.00 0.67
C GLY A 201 19.80 -18.83 -0.83
N LEU A 202 18.64 -18.32 -1.26
CA LEU A 202 18.37 -18.07 -2.67
C LEU A 202 19.36 -17.07 -3.25
N ASP A 203 19.89 -17.40 -4.42
CA ASP A 203 20.74 -16.48 -5.17
C ASP A 203 19.95 -15.30 -5.75
N HIS A 204 20.67 -14.37 -6.35
CA HIS A 204 20.08 -13.17 -6.93
C HIS A 204 19.07 -13.46 -8.04
N GLU A 205 19.35 -14.45 -8.90
CA GLU A 205 18.48 -14.77 -10.03
C GLU A 205 17.17 -15.41 -9.55
N ALA A 206 17.26 -16.34 -8.60
CA ALA A 206 16.12 -16.99 -7.98
C ALA A 206 15.24 -15.99 -7.21
N LEU A 207 15.83 -15.08 -6.43
CA LEU A 207 15.09 -14.03 -5.73
C LEU A 207 14.41 -13.07 -6.72
N ARG A 208 15.12 -12.66 -7.78
CA ARG A 208 14.56 -11.78 -8.81
C ARG A 208 13.38 -12.45 -9.51
N ARG A 209 13.52 -13.71 -9.92
CA ARG A 209 12.44 -14.53 -10.47
C ARG A 209 11.26 -14.58 -9.51
N ARG A 210 11.49 -14.82 -8.23
CA ARG A 210 10.42 -14.87 -7.22
C ARG A 210 9.65 -13.55 -7.11
N PHE A 211 10.34 -12.41 -7.01
CA PHE A 211 9.67 -11.11 -6.98
C PHE A 211 8.91 -10.77 -8.27
N ILE A 212 9.42 -11.19 -9.44
CA ILE A 212 8.73 -11.05 -10.72
C ILE A 212 7.40 -11.82 -10.70
N VAL A 213 7.45 -13.10 -10.35
CA VAL A 213 6.28 -13.99 -10.30
C VAL A 213 5.26 -13.49 -9.27
N ASP A 214 5.72 -13.09 -8.08
CA ASP A 214 4.87 -12.55 -7.02
C ASP A 214 4.21 -11.23 -7.43
N SER A 215 4.91 -10.36 -8.16
CA SER A 215 4.34 -9.11 -8.69
C SER A 215 3.23 -9.40 -9.69
N VAL A 216 3.44 -10.32 -10.64
CA VAL A 216 2.40 -10.71 -11.61
C VAL A 216 1.21 -11.33 -10.89
N ARG A 217 1.45 -12.15 -9.87
CA ARG A 217 0.39 -12.76 -9.05
C ARG A 217 -0.40 -11.71 -8.28
N ALA A 218 0.24 -10.77 -7.61
CA ALA A 218 -0.44 -9.71 -6.87
C ALA A 218 -1.26 -8.81 -7.81
N LEU A 219 -0.68 -8.41 -8.95
CA LEU A 219 -1.36 -7.56 -9.93
C LEU A 219 -2.49 -8.26 -10.69
N GLY A 220 -2.50 -9.59 -10.75
CA GLY A 220 -3.51 -10.39 -11.47
C GLY A 220 -3.28 -10.43 -12.97
N ILE A 221 -2.96 -9.30 -13.59
CA ILE A 221 -2.55 -9.16 -14.99
C ILE A 221 -1.52 -8.04 -15.11
N ALA A 222 -0.40 -8.28 -15.78
CA ALA A 222 0.68 -7.31 -15.88
C ALA A 222 1.38 -7.33 -17.25
N GLN A 223 1.79 -6.16 -17.73
CA GLN A 223 2.81 -6.04 -18.79
C GLN A 223 4.21 -6.04 -18.14
N ALA A 224 5.24 -6.49 -18.86
CA ALA A 224 6.60 -6.59 -18.34
C ALA A 224 7.09 -5.29 -17.69
N ARG A 225 6.80 -4.14 -18.33
CA ARG A 225 7.21 -2.81 -17.85
C ARG A 225 6.63 -2.39 -16.48
N TRP A 226 5.56 -3.03 -16.01
CA TRP A 226 4.93 -2.71 -14.71
C TRP A 226 5.48 -3.55 -13.55
N ILE A 227 6.11 -4.68 -13.86
CA ILE A 227 6.49 -5.69 -12.85
C ILE A 227 7.57 -5.14 -11.92
N ALA A 228 8.61 -4.52 -12.49
CA ALA A 228 9.74 -4.02 -11.72
C ALA A 228 9.34 -2.99 -10.66
N ASP A 229 8.32 -2.16 -10.94
CA ASP A 229 7.85 -1.12 -10.03
C ASP A 229 7.36 -1.71 -8.69
N TYR A 230 6.68 -2.86 -8.72
CA TYR A 230 6.00 -3.43 -7.56
C TYR A 230 6.92 -3.64 -6.34
N TYR A 231 8.16 -4.09 -6.56
CA TYR A 231 9.20 -4.25 -5.53
C TYR A 231 10.42 -3.34 -5.73
N ARG A 232 10.30 -2.31 -6.58
CA ARG A 232 11.40 -1.42 -7.02
C ARG A 232 12.63 -2.18 -7.53
N LEU A 233 12.39 -3.22 -8.32
CA LEU A 233 13.45 -4.02 -8.92
C LEU A 233 14.25 -3.19 -9.94
N LYS A 234 15.55 -3.48 -10.03
CA LYS A 234 16.42 -3.00 -11.09
C LYS A 234 17.26 -4.17 -11.63
N PRO A 235 17.52 -4.24 -12.94
CA PRO A 235 16.95 -3.39 -14.01
C PRO A 235 15.44 -3.66 -14.22
N ALA A 236 14.82 -2.91 -15.14
CA ALA A 236 13.45 -3.15 -15.58
C ALA A 236 13.27 -4.58 -16.10
N VAL A 237 12.06 -5.12 -15.96
CA VAL A 237 11.70 -6.46 -16.43
C VAL A 237 11.31 -6.38 -17.89
N THR A 238 11.75 -7.36 -18.69
CA THR A 238 11.52 -7.41 -20.15
C THR A 238 10.76 -8.67 -20.54
N ASP A 239 10.12 -8.67 -21.70
CA ASP A 239 9.45 -9.87 -22.22
C ASP A 239 10.41 -11.06 -22.41
N LYS A 240 11.68 -10.80 -22.74
CA LYS A 240 12.73 -11.82 -22.83
C LYS A 240 12.97 -12.51 -21.48
N GLU A 241 12.91 -11.77 -20.38
CA GLU A 241 13.06 -12.32 -19.03
C GLU A 241 11.85 -13.17 -18.62
N LEU A 242 10.67 -12.89 -19.17
CA LEU A 242 9.43 -13.62 -18.89
C LEU A 242 9.25 -14.87 -19.75
N ALA A 243 9.90 -14.95 -20.92
CA ALA A 243 9.78 -16.07 -21.86
C ALA A 243 10.00 -17.45 -21.21
N PRO A 244 11.03 -17.68 -20.37
CA PRO A 244 11.18 -18.96 -19.68
C PRO A 244 10.02 -19.30 -18.73
N LEU A 245 9.43 -18.30 -18.06
CA LEU A 245 8.29 -18.48 -17.15
C LEU A 245 7.00 -18.82 -17.91
N VAL A 246 6.86 -18.31 -19.13
CA VAL A 246 5.78 -18.68 -20.04
C VAL A 246 5.98 -20.09 -20.56
N ALA A 247 7.19 -20.43 -21.00
CA ALA A 247 7.52 -21.77 -21.51
C ALA A 247 7.28 -22.86 -20.46
N SER A 248 7.53 -22.58 -19.17
CA SER A 248 7.27 -23.52 -18.07
C SER A 248 5.82 -23.51 -17.59
N GLY A 249 4.94 -22.67 -18.13
CA GLY A 249 3.54 -22.52 -17.71
C GLY A 249 3.36 -21.87 -16.33
N GLU A 250 4.40 -21.22 -15.79
CA GLU A 250 4.29 -20.46 -14.54
C GLU A 250 3.55 -19.14 -14.76
N LEU A 251 3.79 -18.51 -15.92
CA LEU A 251 3.02 -17.39 -16.43
C LEU A 251 2.24 -17.80 -17.69
N LEU A 252 1.06 -17.21 -17.85
CA LEU A 252 0.20 -17.36 -19.01
C LEU A 252 0.24 -16.05 -19.80
N THR A 253 0.50 -16.13 -21.10
CA THR A 253 0.40 -14.97 -21.99
C THR A 253 -1.06 -14.71 -22.35
N VAL A 254 -1.45 -13.45 -22.27
CA VAL A 254 -2.79 -12.97 -22.56
C VAL A 254 -2.70 -11.78 -23.50
N GLN A 255 -3.55 -11.78 -24.53
CA GLN A 255 -3.74 -10.62 -25.40
C GLN A 255 -4.95 -9.80 -24.93
N VAL A 256 -4.71 -8.54 -24.58
CA VAL A 256 -5.75 -7.55 -24.31
C VAL A 256 -6.01 -6.77 -25.59
N ALA A 257 -7.28 -6.54 -25.93
CA ALA A 257 -7.68 -5.77 -27.10
C ALA A 257 -7.00 -4.39 -27.08
N ASP A 258 -6.60 -3.92 -28.26
CA ASP A 258 -5.97 -2.61 -28.49
C ASP A 258 -4.60 -2.39 -27.83
N TRP A 259 -4.02 -3.42 -27.18
CA TRP A 259 -2.65 -3.37 -26.68
C TRP A 259 -1.70 -4.09 -27.63
N SER A 260 -0.65 -3.41 -28.07
CA SER A 260 0.38 -4.00 -28.93
C SER A 260 1.34 -4.93 -28.17
N MET A 261 1.50 -4.72 -26.86
CA MET A 261 2.40 -5.48 -26.01
C MET A 261 1.67 -6.64 -25.32
N PRO A 262 2.32 -7.80 -25.13
CA PRO A 262 1.73 -8.93 -24.41
C PRO A 262 1.48 -8.59 -22.94
N THR A 263 0.54 -9.31 -22.34
CA THR A 263 0.30 -9.31 -20.89
C THR A 263 0.47 -10.69 -20.32
N TYR A 264 0.76 -10.75 -19.02
CA TYR A 264 1.06 -11.97 -18.30
C TYR A 264 0.14 -12.10 -17.10
N VAL A 265 -0.32 -13.32 -16.88
CA VAL A 265 -1.15 -13.73 -15.74
C VAL A 265 -0.46 -14.88 -15.05
N HIS A 266 -0.37 -14.84 -13.73
CA HIS A 266 0.19 -15.95 -12.97
C HIS A 266 -0.71 -17.19 -13.07
N ARG A 267 -0.16 -18.40 -13.18
CA ARG A 267 -0.93 -19.64 -13.34
C ARG A 267 -2.03 -19.86 -12.29
N ASP A 268 -1.79 -19.44 -11.05
CA ASP A 268 -2.78 -19.54 -9.96
C ASP A 268 -4.06 -18.72 -10.22
N HIS A 269 -4.00 -17.75 -11.15
CA HIS A 269 -5.16 -16.99 -11.59
C HIS A 269 -5.80 -17.57 -12.85
N ALA A 270 -5.42 -18.77 -13.32
CA ALA A 270 -5.99 -19.38 -14.53
C ALA A 270 -7.53 -19.49 -14.47
N ALA A 271 -8.10 -19.85 -13.31
CA ALA A 271 -9.55 -19.90 -13.13
C ALA A 271 -10.18 -18.50 -13.22
N LEU A 272 -9.58 -17.49 -12.58
CA LEU A 272 -10.06 -16.10 -12.67
C LEU A 272 -9.91 -15.55 -14.09
N LEU A 273 -8.85 -15.91 -14.80
CA LEU A 273 -8.60 -15.57 -16.20
C LEU A 273 -9.71 -16.14 -17.10
N ALA A 274 -10.09 -17.41 -16.93
CA ALA A 274 -11.18 -18.02 -17.68
C ALA A 274 -12.54 -17.34 -17.40
N GLN A 275 -12.83 -17.01 -16.14
CA GLN A 275 -14.03 -16.24 -15.77
C GLN A 275 -14.02 -14.82 -16.36
N ALA A 276 -12.86 -14.16 -16.40
CA ALA A 276 -12.72 -12.84 -17.01
C ALA A 276 -12.96 -12.91 -18.52
N ALA A 277 -12.31 -13.85 -19.21
CA ALA A 277 -12.41 -14.04 -20.66
C ALA A 277 -13.82 -14.40 -21.12
N SER A 278 -14.58 -15.15 -20.31
CA SER A 278 -16.00 -15.48 -20.55
C SER A 278 -16.98 -14.41 -20.07
N GLY A 279 -16.50 -13.29 -19.50
CA GLY A 279 -17.36 -12.19 -19.04
C GLY A 279 -18.14 -12.48 -17.74
N GLN A 280 -17.78 -13.53 -17.01
CA GLN A 280 -18.44 -13.93 -15.77
C GLN A 280 -18.07 -13.05 -14.57
N LEU A 281 -16.89 -12.40 -14.59
CA LEU A 281 -16.52 -11.45 -13.54
C LEU A 281 -17.42 -10.21 -13.62
N ARG A 282 -18.12 -9.90 -12.52
CA ARG A 282 -18.97 -8.72 -12.37
C ARG A 282 -18.43 -7.82 -11.27
N ALA A 283 -18.05 -6.60 -11.66
CA ALA A 283 -17.62 -5.60 -10.70
C ALA A 283 -18.84 -4.91 -10.05
N THR A 284 -18.92 -4.94 -8.73
CA THR A 284 -20.06 -4.38 -7.97
C THR A 284 -19.62 -3.44 -6.85
N HIS A 285 -18.33 -3.33 -6.59
CA HIS A 285 -17.81 -2.55 -5.47
C HIS A 285 -17.72 -1.06 -5.79
N THR A 286 -18.03 -0.22 -4.81
CA THR A 286 -17.79 1.22 -4.85
C THR A 286 -17.09 1.60 -3.56
N THR A 287 -15.91 2.20 -3.65
CA THR A 287 -15.08 2.52 -2.48
C THR A 287 -14.07 3.63 -2.80
N LEU A 288 -13.50 4.22 -1.75
CA LEU A 288 -12.42 5.19 -1.84
C LEU A 288 -11.08 4.47 -1.70
N LEU A 289 -10.15 4.74 -2.61
CA LEU A 289 -8.81 4.17 -2.59
C LEU A 289 -7.82 5.12 -1.92
N SER A 290 -6.78 4.55 -1.32
CA SER A 290 -5.62 5.35 -0.92
C SER A 290 -4.87 5.85 -2.17
N PRO A 291 -4.21 7.02 -2.12
CA PRO A 291 -3.25 7.43 -3.14
C PRO A 291 -2.11 6.43 -3.39
N PHE A 292 -1.80 5.61 -2.38
CA PHE A 292 -0.78 4.57 -2.42
C PHE A 292 -1.39 3.16 -2.50
N ASP A 293 -2.62 3.04 -3.01
CA ASP A 293 -3.20 1.72 -3.31
C ASP A 293 -2.48 1.10 -4.53
N PRO A 294 -2.17 -0.21 -4.52
CA PRO A 294 -1.56 -0.89 -5.68
C PRO A 294 -2.31 -0.72 -7.00
N VAL A 295 -3.61 -0.41 -6.98
CA VAL A 295 -4.40 -0.11 -8.17
C VAL A 295 -3.93 1.19 -8.87
N VAL A 296 -3.46 2.19 -8.11
CA VAL A 296 -3.24 3.55 -8.62
C VAL A 296 -1.82 4.09 -8.46
N TRP A 297 -0.98 3.48 -7.62
CA TRP A 297 0.36 4.04 -7.36
C TRP A 297 1.27 4.05 -8.60
N ASP A 298 1.04 3.12 -9.53
CA ASP A 298 1.79 3.03 -10.78
C ASP A 298 0.98 3.79 -11.82
N ARG A 299 1.45 4.99 -12.12
CA ARG A 299 0.78 5.93 -13.00
C ARG A 299 0.60 5.36 -14.41
N ALA A 300 1.59 4.62 -14.91
CA ALA A 300 1.54 4.05 -16.25
C ALA A 300 0.52 2.90 -16.32
N ARG A 301 0.46 2.07 -15.27
CA ARG A 301 -0.55 1.01 -15.16
C ARG A 301 -1.95 1.57 -14.94
N ALA A 302 -2.11 2.54 -14.05
CA ALA A 302 -3.41 3.18 -13.78
C ALA A 302 -3.98 3.86 -15.04
N LEU A 303 -3.13 4.55 -15.81
CA LEU A 303 -3.50 5.13 -17.09
C LEU A 303 -3.88 4.04 -18.11
N ALA A 304 -3.04 3.02 -18.29
CA ALA A 304 -3.29 1.98 -19.29
C ALA A 304 -4.55 1.14 -18.97
N LEU A 305 -4.76 0.78 -17.70
CA LEU A 305 -5.91 -0.02 -17.30
C LEU A 305 -7.19 0.80 -17.20
N PHE A 306 -7.15 2.01 -16.65
CA PHE A 306 -8.36 2.74 -16.24
C PHE A 306 -8.55 4.09 -16.93
N GLY A 307 -7.62 4.53 -17.78
CA GLY A 307 -7.63 5.89 -18.34
C GLY A 307 -7.44 6.97 -17.27
N PHE A 308 -6.87 6.61 -16.11
CA PHE A 308 -6.86 7.47 -14.93
C PHE A 308 -5.48 8.08 -14.69
N GLU A 309 -5.31 9.33 -15.12
CA GLU A 309 -4.13 10.12 -14.80
C GLU A 309 -4.19 10.59 -13.35
N TYR A 310 -3.21 10.16 -12.55
CA TYR A 310 -3.23 10.41 -11.13
C TYR A 310 -1.84 10.70 -10.59
N THR A 311 -1.71 11.85 -9.91
CA THR A 311 -0.51 12.24 -9.16
C THR A 311 -0.97 12.81 -7.84
N ILE A 312 -0.42 12.30 -6.74
CA ILE A 312 -0.69 12.87 -5.41
C ILE A 312 -0.04 14.26 -5.31
N GLU A 313 -0.82 15.27 -4.94
CA GLU A 313 -0.36 16.67 -4.93
C GLU A 313 0.02 17.16 -3.52
N CYS A 314 0.26 16.24 -2.59
CA CYS A 314 0.64 16.58 -1.21
C CYS A 314 1.98 17.34 -1.16
N TYR A 315 2.85 17.12 -2.14
CA TYR A 315 4.13 17.83 -2.30
C TYR A 315 4.02 19.10 -3.16
N VAL A 316 2.88 19.32 -3.82
CA VAL A 316 2.65 20.52 -4.63
C VAL A 316 2.20 21.66 -3.70
N PRO A 317 2.75 22.88 -3.83
CA PRO A 317 2.27 24.05 -3.08
C PRO A 317 0.77 24.26 -3.26
N ALA A 318 0.06 24.64 -2.19
CA ALA A 318 -1.40 24.69 -2.18
C ALA A 318 -2.05 25.43 -3.38
N PRO A 319 -1.55 26.60 -3.83
CA PRO A 319 -2.13 27.31 -4.99
C PRO A 319 -1.93 26.62 -6.35
N LYS A 320 -0.99 25.68 -6.46
CA LYS A 320 -0.66 24.95 -7.69
C LYS A 320 -1.35 23.59 -7.79
N ARG A 321 -2.11 23.19 -6.77
CA ARG A 321 -2.84 21.93 -6.74
C ARG A 321 -4.04 21.98 -7.68
N GLN A 322 -4.20 20.97 -8.52
CA GLN A 322 -5.35 20.85 -9.41
C GLN A 322 -6.56 20.23 -8.69
N TYR A 323 -6.32 19.26 -7.81
CA TYR A 323 -7.39 18.47 -7.18
C TYR A 323 -7.42 18.62 -5.65
N GLY A 324 -6.28 18.68 -4.97
CA GLY A 324 -6.26 18.75 -3.51
C GLY A 324 -5.02 18.17 -2.86
N TYR A 325 -4.99 18.12 -1.52
CA TYR A 325 -3.78 17.71 -0.80
C TYR A 325 -3.61 16.18 -0.75
N TYR A 326 -4.63 15.46 -0.30
CA TYR A 326 -4.60 13.99 -0.13
C TYR A 326 -5.85 13.40 -0.78
N VAL A 327 -5.83 13.40 -2.11
CA VAL A 327 -6.98 13.12 -2.96
C VAL A 327 -7.20 11.62 -3.10
N LEU A 328 -8.35 11.10 -2.66
CA LEU A 328 -8.69 9.68 -2.74
C LEU A 328 -9.31 9.35 -4.11
N PRO A 329 -8.79 8.38 -4.90
CA PRO A 329 -9.48 7.89 -6.09
C PRO A 329 -10.78 7.18 -5.75
N ILE A 330 -11.80 7.34 -6.59
CA ILE A 330 -13.11 6.71 -6.44
C ILE A 330 -13.19 5.51 -7.36
N LEU A 331 -13.13 4.30 -6.79
CA LEU A 331 -13.45 3.07 -7.52
C LEU A 331 -14.97 2.89 -7.53
N HIS A 332 -15.55 2.70 -8.70
CA HIS A 332 -16.96 2.40 -8.88
C HIS A 332 -17.12 1.31 -9.95
N ARG A 333 -17.56 0.13 -9.52
CA ARG A 333 -18.01 -0.99 -10.37
C ARG A 333 -17.07 -1.30 -11.53
N GLY A 334 -15.77 -1.33 -11.23
CA GLY A 334 -14.73 -1.69 -12.19
C GLY A 334 -14.00 -0.51 -12.85
N ARG A 335 -14.41 0.73 -12.55
CA ARG A 335 -13.83 1.96 -13.12
C ARG A 335 -13.33 2.89 -12.03
N LEU A 336 -12.29 3.66 -12.32
CA LEU A 336 -11.92 4.83 -11.52
C LEU A 336 -12.71 6.02 -12.08
N VAL A 337 -13.72 6.48 -11.34
CA VAL A 337 -14.73 7.42 -11.85
C VAL A 337 -14.53 8.85 -11.34
N GLY A 338 -13.57 9.06 -10.45
CA GLY A 338 -13.36 10.37 -9.87
C GLY A 338 -12.32 10.41 -8.76
N ARG A 339 -12.30 11.56 -8.10
CA ARG A 339 -11.33 11.98 -7.09
C ARG A 339 -12.06 12.70 -5.95
N LEU A 340 -11.64 12.44 -4.71
CA LEU A 340 -12.27 13.01 -3.52
C LEU A 340 -11.18 13.59 -2.59
N ASP A 341 -11.13 14.92 -2.47
CA ASP A 341 -10.30 15.62 -1.49
C ASP A 341 -11.10 15.77 -0.19
N ALA A 342 -10.63 15.13 0.88
CA ALA A 342 -11.35 15.09 2.15
C ALA A 342 -10.44 15.32 3.36
N LYS A 343 -11.09 15.58 4.49
CA LYS A 343 -10.50 15.63 5.82
C LYS A 343 -11.49 15.06 6.84
N ALA A 344 -11.01 14.17 7.71
CA ALA A 344 -11.81 13.60 8.79
C ALA A 344 -11.57 14.38 10.10
N HIS A 345 -12.50 15.26 10.45
CA HIS A 345 -12.48 16.05 11.69
C HIS A 345 -13.10 15.24 12.83
N ARG A 346 -12.36 14.25 13.33
CA ARG A 346 -12.83 13.28 14.35
C ARG A 346 -13.38 13.94 15.62
N ARG A 347 -12.72 15.01 16.10
CA ARG A 347 -13.19 15.77 17.27
C ARG A 347 -14.57 16.41 17.08
N GLU A 348 -14.93 16.75 15.85
CA GLU A 348 -16.21 17.38 15.50
C GLU A 348 -17.25 16.35 15.02
N GLY A 349 -16.82 15.10 14.81
CA GLY A 349 -17.63 14.07 14.15
C GLY A 349 -17.96 14.40 12.69
N VAL A 350 -17.12 15.18 12.00
CA VAL A 350 -17.39 15.68 10.64
C VAL A 350 -16.42 15.09 9.60
N PHE A 351 -16.97 14.47 8.56
CA PHE A 351 -16.22 14.07 7.35
C PHE A 351 -16.39 15.17 6.29
N GLU A 352 -15.40 16.04 6.19
CA GLU A 352 -15.40 17.14 5.22
C GLU A 352 -14.91 16.65 3.87
N ILE A 353 -15.74 16.77 2.85
CA ILE A 353 -15.36 16.66 1.44
C ILE A 353 -15.15 18.07 0.92
N LYS A 354 -13.89 18.46 0.81
CA LYS A 354 -13.48 19.77 0.30
C LYS A 354 -13.81 19.89 -1.18
N ALA A 355 -13.59 18.83 -1.93
CA ALA A 355 -13.95 18.79 -3.34
C ALA A 355 -14.14 17.33 -3.81
N LEU A 356 -15.15 17.13 -4.65
CA LEU A 356 -15.35 15.90 -5.41
C LEU A 356 -15.23 16.19 -6.90
N PHE A 357 -14.49 15.38 -7.63
CA PHE A 357 -14.31 15.52 -9.07
C PHE A 357 -14.71 14.21 -9.73
N LEU A 358 -15.67 14.24 -10.66
CA LEU A 358 -15.91 13.12 -11.57
C LEU A 358 -14.97 13.24 -12.78
N GLU A 359 -14.57 12.11 -13.37
CA GLU A 359 -13.85 12.15 -14.65
C GLU A 359 -14.75 12.74 -15.75
N PRO A 360 -14.17 13.41 -16.77
CA PRO A 360 -14.95 14.10 -17.81
C PRO A 360 -15.94 13.20 -18.57
N ASP A 361 -15.63 11.91 -18.71
CA ASP A 361 -16.44 10.91 -19.43
C ASP A 361 -17.46 10.21 -18.52
N VAL A 362 -17.56 10.61 -17.24
CA VAL A 362 -18.46 9.99 -16.27
C VAL A 362 -19.75 10.81 -16.14
N GLU A 363 -20.86 10.19 -16.54
CA GLU A 363 -22.20 10.73 -16.34
C GLU A 363 -22.69 10.51 -14.89
N ALA A 364 -23.20 11.58 -14.27
CA ALA A 364 -23.72 11.58 -12.91
C ALA A 364 -25.12 10.95 -12.79
N THR A 365 -25.26 9.68 -13.15
CA THR A 365 -26.53 8.95 -13.05
C THR A 365 -27.00 8.82 -11.59
N PRO A 366 -28.32 8.71 -11.32
CA PRO A 366 -28.82 8.52 -9.95
C PRO A 366 -28.15 7.34 -9.23
N ARG A 367 -27.96 6.22 -9.94
CA ARG A 367 -27.31 5.03 -9.38
C ARG A 367 -25.86 5.27 -8.97
N LEU A 368 -25.09 5.99 -9.79
CA LEU A 368 -23.71 6.36 -9.45
C LEU A 368 -23.68 7.20 -8.17
N LEU A 369 -24.56 8.21 -8.08
CA LEU A 369 -24.61 9.12 -6.93
C LEU A 369 -25.02 8.38 -5.64
N GLU A 370 -25.97 7.44 -5.71
CA GLU A 370 -26.34 6.58 -4.59
C GLU A 370 -25.17 5.70 -4.12
N ASP A 371 -24.50 5.01 -5.05
CA ASP A 371 -23.39 4.12 -4.73
C ASP A 371 -22.19 4.93 -4.16
N LEU A 372 -21.94 6.13 -4.69
CA LEU A 372 -20.93 7.06 -4.20
C LEU A 372 -21.26 7.59 -2.81
N ALA A 373 -22.49 8.05 -2.58
CA ALA A 373 -22.94 8.47 -1.26
C ALA A 373 -22.85 7.33 -0.23
N GLY A 374 -23.15 6.08 -0.65
CA GLY A 374 -22.95 4.89 0.17
C GLY A 374 -21.48 4.68 0.56
N ALA A 375 -20.55 4.75 -0.40
CA ALA A 375 -19.13 4.60 -0.14
C ALA A 375 -18.57 5.71 0.77
N ILE A 376 -19.02 6.96 0.56
CA ILE A 376 -18.66 8.11 1.38
C ILE A 376 -19.16 7.92 2.82
N ARG A 377 -20.44 7.54 3.01
CA ARG A 377 -21.01 7.30 4.34
C ARG A 377 -20.30 6.16 5.07
N ALA A 378 -19.98 5.07 4.36
CA ALA A 378 -19.21 3.96 4.94
C ALA A 378 -17.84 4.44 5.43
N SER A 379 -17.11 5.22 4.61
CA SER A 379 -15.83 5.80 5.02
C SER A 379 -15.98 6.78 6.20
N ALA A 380 -16.99 7.66 6.15
CA ALA A 380 -17.27 8.62 7.21
C ALA A 380 -17.61 7.93 8.55
N GLN A 381 -18.37 6.83 8.50
CA GLN A 381 -18.71 6.01 9.66
C GLN A 381 -17.47 5.32 10.25
N TRP A 382 -16.64 4.68 9.42
CA TRP A 382 -15.38 4.06 9.86
C TRP A 382 -14.40 5.07 10.49
N HIS A 383 -14.48 6.34 10.08
CA HIS A 383 -13.73 7.45 10.68
C HIS A 383 -14.34 8.00 11.98
N GLU A 384 -15.47 7.48 12.46
CA GLU A 384 -16.26 8.05 13.56
C GLU A 384 -16.67 9.50 13.30
N THR A 385 -16.92 9.83 12.04
CA THR A 385 -17.28 11.16 11.56
C THR A 385 -18.61 11.13 10.79
N PRO A 386 -19.73 10.78 11.44
CA PRO A 386 -20.99 10.49 10.74
C PRO A 386 -21.58 11.69 9.99
N LYS A 387 -21.19 12.93 10.35
CA LYS A 387 -21.69 14.15 9.69
C LYS A 387 -20.86 14.41 8.43
N VAL A 388 -21.41 14.12 7.25
CA VAL A 388 -20.72 14.40 5.98
C VAL A 388 -21.03 15.83 5.52
N LYS A 389 -20.00 16.61 5.19
CA LYS A 389 -20.14 17.96 4.61
C LYS A 389 -19.46 18.03 3.25
N LEU A 390 -20.24 18.29 2.19
CA LEU A 390 -19.71 18.51 0.84
C LEU A 390 -19.63 20.01 0.50
N ALA A 391 -18.39 20.52 0.34
CA ALA A 391 -18.14 21.91 0.02
C ALA A 391 -18.37 22.24 -1.46
N ARG A 392 -17.75 21.50 -2.39
CA ARG A 392 -17.96 21.67 -3.84
C ARG A 392 -17.79 20.37 -4.60
N SER A 393 -18.32 20.33 -5.83
CA SER A 393 -18.04 19.26 -6.79
C SER A 393 -17.71 19.82 -8.17
N ARG A 394 -17.07 18.99 -8.99
CA ARG A 394 -16.92 19.16 -10.43
C ARG A 394 -17.41 17.88 -11.12
N PRO A 395 -18.47 17.94 -11.94
CA PRO A 395 -19.26 19.13 -12.29
C PRO A 395 -20.05 19.69 -11.10
N ALA A 396 -20.36 20.99 -11.12
CA ALA A 396 -21.04 21.68 -10.01
C ALA A 396 -22.48 21.18 -9.78
N SER A 397 -23.14 20.68 -10.83
CA SER A 397 -24.49 20.11 -10.80
C SER A 397 -24.63 18.93 -9.84
N VAL A 398 -23.55 18.18 -9.58
CA VAL A 398 -23.54 17.00 -8.71
C VAL A 398 -23.70 17.34 -7.23
N ALA A 399 -23.26 18.54 -6.80
CA ALA A 399 -23.17 18.88 -5.38
C ALA A 399 -24.52 18.85 -4.68
N ALA A 400 -25.58 19.35 -5.32
CA ALA A 400 -26.92 19.40 -4.72
C ALA A 400 -27.48 18.00 -4.48
N ALA A 401 -27.41 17.13 -5.49
CA ALA A 401 -27.90 15.75 -5.40
C ALA A 401 -27.12 14.94 -4.35
N LEU A 402 -25.78 15.03 -4.34
CA LEU A 402 -24.98 14.34 -3.33
C LEU A 402 -25.24 14.86 -1.91
N ARG A 403 -25.41 16.19 -1.72
CA ARG A 403 -25.76 16.73 -0.38
C ARG A 403 -27.06 16.15 0.13
N THR A 404 -28.06 15.96 -0.74
CA THR A 404 -29.32 15.32 -0.35
C THR A 404 -29.13 13.86 0.06
N LEU A 405 -28.31 13.10 -0.69
CA LEU A 405 -28.01 11.69 -0.39
C LEU A 405 -27.09 11.47 0.83
N LEU A 406 -26.37 12.51 1.25
CA LEU A 406 -25.41 12.49 2.37
C LEU A 406 -25.99 13.04 3.68
N ARG A 407 -27.19 13.60 3.65
CA ARG A 407 -27.99 13.86 4.86
C ARG A 407 -28.48 12.54 5.42
#